data_AF-A0A3D4JUT0-F1
#
_entry.id   AF-A0A3D4JUT0-F1
#
_cell.length_a   1.000
_cell.length_b   1.000
_cell.length_c   1.000
_cell.angle_alpha   90.00
_cell.angle_beta   90.00
_cell.angle_gamma   90.00
#
_symmetry.space_group_name_H-M   'P 1'
#
loop_
_entity.id
_entity.type
_entity.pdbx_description
1 polymer ?
#
loop_
_entity_poly.entity_id
_entity_poly.type
_entity_poly.pdbx_seq_one_letter_code
_entity_poly.pdbx_strand_id
1 'polypeptide(L)'
;MQHSIIKEDDYFIEFRTVGTLLRDKIDSSLLEQQYNKFYKPIIEYGFSEYNYDYRIRRMVDKKTGTIVNASALMKEEVKNNYQLVTQFDLKQIEY
;
A
#
# COMPACT_ATOMS: atom_id res chain seq x y z
N MET A 1 -10.98 0.23 -5.18
CA MET A 1 -10.23 1.31 -4.51
C MET A 1 -11.23 2.26 -3.87
N GLN A 2 -10.99 2.71 -2.64
CA GLN A 2 -11.84 3.68 -1.97
C GLN A 2 -11.09 4.98 -1.76
N HIS A 3 -11.70 6.10 -2.17
CA HIS A 3 -11.18 7.44 -1.99
C HIS A 3 -12.06 8.20 -0.98
N SER A 4 -11.44 8.89 -0.03
CA SER A 4 -12.14 9.63 1.02
C SER A 4 -11.37 10.90 1.38
N ILE A 5 -12.08 11.97 1.72
CA ILE A 5 -11.51 13.13 2.43
C ILE A 5 -11.48 12.74 3.92
N ILE A 6 -10.32 12.87 4.55
CA ILE A 6 -10.13 12.51 5.96
C ILE A 6 -9.89 13.72 6.86
N LYS A 7 -9.49 14.85 6.26
CA LYS A 7 -9.35 16.12 6.95
C LYS A 7 -9.51 17.26 5.93
N GLU A 8 -10.15 18.34 6.35
CA GLU A 8 -10.24 19.57 5.57
C GLU A 8 -10.18 20.75 6.54
N ASP A 9 -9.36 21.74 6.22
CA ASP A 9 -9.32 23.04 6.88
C ASP A 9 -9.34 24.18 5.84
N ASP A 10 -9.10 25.41 6.30
CA ASP A 10 -9.14 26.60 5.45
C ASP A 10 -8.06 26.59 4.36
N TYR A 11 -6.96 25.86 4.57
CA TYR A 11 -5.77 25.87 3.71
C TYR A 11 -5.55 24.54 2.99
N PHE A 12 -5.91 23.41 3.61
CA PHE A 12 -5.55 22.09 3.13
C PHE A 12 -6.73 21.12 3.07
N ILE A 13 -6.68 20.18 2.12
CA ILE A 13 -7.53 19.00 2.07
C ILE A 13 -6.63 17.76 2.10
N GLU A 14 -6.88 16.86 3.04
CA GLU A 14 -6.22 15.57 3.12
C GLU A 14 -7.11 14.46 2.56
N PHE A 15 -6.60 13.79 1.54
CA PHE A 15 -7.23 12.64 0.92
C PHE A 15 -6.58 11.36 1.39
N ARG A 16 -7.40 10.33 1.58
CA ARG A 16 -6.98 8.96 1.80
C ARG A 16 -7.53 8.07 0.69
N THR A 17 -6.62 7.34 0.05
CA THR A 17 -6.93 6.21 -0.81
C THR A 17 -6.54 4.93 -0.09
N VAL A 18 -7.49 4.02 0.05
CA VAL A 18 -7.23 2.66 0.53
C VAL A 18 -7.65 1.70 -0.55
N GLY A 19 -6.88 0.64 -0.72
CA GLY A 19 -7.44 -0.55 -1.30
C GLY A 19 -6.78 -1.80 -0.76
N THR A 20 -7.56 -2.83 -0.89
CA THR A 20 -7.27 -4.16 -0.40
C THR A 20 -7.26 -5.10 -1.59
N LEU A 21 -6.63 -6.25 -1.38
CA LEU A 21 -6.59 -7.30 -2.36
C LEU A 21 -7.99 -7.79 -2.76
N LEU A 22 -8.27 -7.81 -4.05
CA LEU A 22 -9.46 -8.46 -4.60
C LEU A 22 -9.13 -9.93 -4.85
N ARG A 23 -9.27 -10.76 -3.81
CA ARG A 23 -8.91 -12.19 -3.83
C ARG A 23 -9.53 -12.95 -5.01
N ASP A 24 -10.78 -12.64 -5.33
CA ASP A 24 -11.52 -13.28 -6.42
C ASP A 24 -10.98 -12.95 -7.83
N LYS A 25 -10.09 -11.96 -7.93
CA LYS A 25 -9.47 -11.54 -9.19
C LYS A 25 -8.00 -11.96 -9.31
N ILE A 26 -7.54 -12.82 -8.41
CA ILE A 26 -6.13 -13.21 -8.34
C ILE A 26 -6.00 -14.71 -8.50
N ASP A 27 -5.04 -15.10 -9.33
CA ASP A 27 -4.63 -16.47 -9.46
C ASP A 27 -3.76 -16.87 -8.25
N SER A 28 -4.39 -17.49 -7.26
CA SER A 28 -3.70 -18.00 -6.07
C SER A 28 -2.67 -19.06 -6.41
N SER A 29 -2.85 -19.82 -7.49
CA SER A 29 -1.89 -20.85 -7.90
C SER A 29 -0.59 -20.23 -8.39
N LEU A 30 -0.67 -19.09 -9.10
CA LEU A 30 0.49 -18.34 -9.53
C LEU A 30 1.27 -17.76 -8.34
N LEU A 31 0.56 -17.22 -7.33
CA LEU A 31 1.19 -16.72 -6.11
C LEU A 31 1.90 -17.84 -5.34
N GLU A 32 1.26 -18.99 -5.18
CA GLU A 32 1.87 -20.14 -4.52
C GLU A 32 3.10 -20.66 -5.29
N GLN A 33 3.05 -20.69 -6.63
CA GLN A 33 4.20 -21.08 -7.46
C GLN A 33 5.39 -20.14 -7.27
N GLN A 34 5.16 -18.82 -7.29
CA GLN A 34 6.22 -17.84 -7.03
C GLN A 34 6.77 -17.99 -5.61
N TYR A 35 5.89 -18.16 -4.63
CA TYR A 35 6.28 -18.41 -3.26
C TYR A 35 7.19 -19.64 -3.12
N ASN A 36 6.76 -20.76 -3.69
CA ASN A 36 7.49 -22.03 -3.64
C ASN A 36 8.83 -21.98 -4.39
N LYS A 37 8.95 -21.11 -5.39
CA LYS A 37 10.18 -20.92 -6.16
C LYS A 37 11.20 -20.06 -5.43
N PHE A 38 10.77 -18.92 -4.88
CA PHE A 38 11.69 -17.91 -4.36
C PHE A 38 11.91 -17.99 -2.86
N TYR A 39 10.87 -18.35 -2.11
CA TYR A 39 10.91 -18.29 -0.65
C TYR A 39 11.07 -19.68 -0.04
N LYS A 40 10.19 -20.64 -0.37
CA LYS A 40 10.17 -21.98 0.26
C LYS A 40 11.55 -22.67 0.35
N PRO A 41 12.47 -22.59 -0.63
CA PRO A 41 13.79 -23.22 -0.50
C PRO A 41 14.69 -22.59 0.58
N ILE A 42 14.41 -21.35 0.97
CA ILE A 42 15.20 -20.57 1.93
C ILE A 42 14.54 -20.58 3.32
N ILE A 43 13.21 -20.47 3.36
CA ILE A 43 12.45 -20.36 4.62
C ILE A 43 11.77 -21.66 5.06
N GLU A 44 11.72 -22.67 4.19
CA GLU A 44 11.19 -24.03 4.43
C GLU A 44 9.70 -24.17 4.82
N TYR A 45 9.00 -23.05 5.09
CA TYR A 45 7.57 -23.03 5.38
C TYR A 45 6.69 -23.12 4.13
N GLY A 46 5.49 -23.67 4.28
CA GLY A 46 4.48 -23.74 3.21
C GLY A 46 3.79 -22.40 2.94
N PHE A 47 3.23 -22.25 1.73
CA PHE A 47 2.35 -21.13 1.41
C PHE A 47 1.04 -21.22 2.20
N SER A 48 0.49 -20.08 2.61
CA SER A 48 -0.75 -20.01 3.39
C SER A 48 -1.75 -19.04 2.75
N GLU A 49 -1.96 -17.89 3.35
CA GLU A 49 -2.87 -16.84 2.90
C GLU A 49 -2.03 -15.63 2.48
N TYR A 50 -2.24 -15.16 1.26
CA TYR A 50 -1.59 -13.96 0.75
C TYR A 50 -2.46 -12.74 1.00
N ASN A 51 -1.90 -11.73 1.66
CA ASN A 51 -2.54 -10.44 1.89
C ASN A 51 -1.76 -9.33 1.22
N TYR A 52 -2.49 -8.34 0.71
CA TYR A 52 -1.92 -7.13 0.16
C TYR A 52 -2.81 -5.95 0.50
N ASP A 53 -2.19 -4.93 1.08
CA ASP A 53 -2.81 -3.70 1.50
C ASP A 53 -2.03 -2.52 0.92
N TYR A 54 -2.74 -1.57 0.34
CA TYR A 54 -2.13 -0.30 -0.05
C TYR A 54 -2.92 0.87 0.53
N ARG A 55 -2.18 1.86 1.03
CA ARG A 55 -2.71 3.09 1.62
C ARG A 55 -1.92 4.27 1.13
N ILE A 56 -2.61 5.24 0.55
CA ILE A 56 -2.04 6.51 0.11
C ILE A 56 -2.73 7.62 0.88
N ARG A 57 -1.95 8.55 1.44
CA ARG A 57 -2.41 9.83 1.95
C ARG A 57 -1.75 10.95 1.17
N ARG A 58 -2.52 11.99 0.88
CA ARG A 58 -2.03 13.19 0.19
C ARG A 58 -2.71 14.42 0.76
N MET A 59 -1.93 15.40 1.13
CA MET A 59 -2.36 16.72 1.58
C MET A 59 -2.19 17.68 0.41
N VAL A 60 -3.27 18.38 0.06
CA VAL A 60 -3.34 19.29 -1.07
C VAL A 60 -3.61 20.69 -0.55
N ASP A 61 -2.83 21.67 -0.99
CA ASP A 61 -3.09 23.09 -0.77
C ASP A 61 -4.30 23.55 -1.59
N LYS A 62 -5.29 24.16 -0.95
CA LYS A 62 -6.55 24.58 -1.58
C LYS A 62 -6.38 25.75 -2.53
N LYS A 63 -5.37 26.58 -2.33
CA LYS A 63 -5.09 27.77 -3.13
C LYS A 63 -4.36 27.43 -4.41
N THR A 64 -3.36 26.54 -4.35
CA THR A 64 -2.51 26.18 -5.51
C THR A 64 -2.91 24.86 -6.15
N GLY A 65 -3.65 24.00 -5.44
CA GLY A 65 -3.97 22.63 -5.86
C GLY A 65 -2.79 21.67 -5.79
N THR A 66 -1.63 22.10 -5.26
CA THR A 66 -0.41 21.28 -5.22
C THR A 66 -0.41 20.31 -4.04
N ILE A 67 0.16 19.12 -4.24
CA ILE A 67 0.44 18.19 -3.15
C ILE A 67 1.61 18.72 -2.35
N VAL A 68 1.37 19.07 -1.09
CA VAL A 68 2.39 19.60 -0.17
C VAL A 68 3.05 18.48 0.65
N ASN A 69 2.32 17.38 0.85
CA ASN A 69 2.79 16.18 1.53
C ASN A 69 2.03 14.95 1.01
N ALA A 70 2.72 13.83 0.81
CA ALA A 70 2.06 12.55 0.59
C ALA A 70 2.85 11.39 1.22
N SER A 71 2.13 10.35 1.61
CA SER A 71 2.70 9.07 2.06
C SER A 71 2.01 7.93 1.34
N ALA A 72 2.77 7.00 0.78
CA ALA A 72 2.26 5.73 0.26
C ALA A 72 2.87 4.56 1.04
N LEU A 73 2.03 3.65 1.49
CA LEU A 73 2.41 2.41 2.15
C LEU A 73 1.80 1.26 1.38
N MET A 74 2.64 0.34 0.93
CA MET A 74 2.26 -0.94 0.35
C MET A 74 2.79 -2.03 1.26
N LYS A 75 1.91 -2.95 1.64
CA LYS A 75 2.25 -4.10 2.46
C LYS A 75 1.78 -5.35 1.74
N GLU A 76 2.71 -6.27 1.54
CA GLU A 76 2.48 -7.60 1.01
C GLU A 76 2.93 -8.61 2.06
N GLU A 77 2.15 -9.66 2.30
CA GLU A 77 2.53 -10.70 3.25
C GLU A 77 1.95 -12.06 2.87
N VAL A 78 2.70 -13.10 3.23
CA VAL A 78 2.15 -14.45 3.45
C VAL A 78 1.96 -14.61 4.96
N LYS A 79 0.73 -14.92 5.37
CA LYS A 79 0.33 -14.97 6.78
C LYS A 79 1.25 -15.87 7.60
N ASN A 80 1.73 -15.33 8.73
CA ASN A 80 2.65 -15.98 9.67
C ASN A 80 4.01 -16.37 9.04
N ASN A 81 4.45 -15.61 8.05
CA ASN A 81 5.66 -15.91 7.31
C ASN A 81 6.44 -14.64 6.98
N TYR A 82 6.59 -14.27 5.70
CA TYR A 82 7.30 -13.05 5.31
C TYR A 82 6.33 -11.90 5.09
N GLN A 83 6.85 -10.70 5.33
CA GLN A 83 6.17 -9.45 5.08
C GLN A 83 7.13 -8.53 4.31
N LEU A 84 6.66 -7.99 3.20
CA LEU A 84 7.32 -6.94 2.44
C LEU A 84 6.56 -5.63 2.66
N VAL A 85 7.27 -4.60 3.12
CA VAL A 85 6.71 -3.26 3.31
C VAL A 85 7.48 -2.29 2.46
N THR A 86 6.79 -1.56 1.60
CA THR A 86 7.34 -0.46 0.83
C THR A 86 6.67 0.84 1.27
N GLN A 87 7.49 1.79 1.67
CA GLN A 87 7.04 3.12 2.08
C GLN A 87 7.66 4.18 1.17
N PHE A 88 6.85 5.15 0.79
CA PHE A 88 7.26 6.33 0.04
C PHE A 88 6.69 7.57 0.71
N ASP A 89 7.53 8.56 0.94
CA ASP A 89 7.14 9.85 1.51
C ASP A 89 7.57 10.97 0.57
N LEU A 90 6.63 11.88 0.28
CA LEU A 90 6.85 13.10 -0.47
C LEU A 90 6.63 14.28 0.46
N LYS A 91 7.60 15.18 0.49
CA LYS A 91 7.52 16.45 1.19
C LYS A 91 7.84 17.56 0.21
N GLN A 92 7.10 18.65 0.26
CA GLN A 92 7.44 19.85 -0.49
C GLN A 92 8.80 20.38 -0.01
N ILE A 93 9.66 20.78 -0.95
CA ILE A 93 10.93 21.41 -0.65
C ILE A 93 10.64 22.88 -0.26
N GLU A 94 11.07 23.27 0.93
CA GLU A 94 11.12 24.66 1.35
C GLU A 94 12.42 25.28 0.80
N TYR A 95 12.31 26.44 0.15
CA TYR A 95 13.44 27.23 -0.35
C TYR A 95 13.66 28.45 0.53
#